data_AF-A0AAU2QP33-F1
#
_entry.id   AF-A0AAU2QP33-F1
#
_cell.length_a   1.000
_cell.length_b   1.000
_cell.length_c   1.000
_cell.angle_alpha   90.00
_cell.angle_beta   90.00
_cell.angle_gamma   90.00
#
_symmetry.space_group_name_H-M   'P 1'
#
loop_
_entity.id
_entity.type
_entity.pdbx_description
1 polymer ?
#
loop_
_entity_poly.entity_id
_entity_poly.type
_entity_poly.pdbx_seq_one_letter_code
_entity_poly.pdbx_strand_id
1 'polypeptide(L)'
;MKRTLAALATVAVLAAPLLTACGSDSKPVTGTVVGKDTDNECKTKRKNGKKTRSCHTEYELTVRTKSGDEEEVDVSSSAYDSCAEGATYPKCTTR
;
A
#
# COMPACT_ATOMS: atom_id res chain seq x y z
N MET A 1 48.14 13.13 33.74
CA MET A 1 46.67 13.19 33.59
C MET A 1 46.23 14.54 34.15
N LYS A 2 45.42 15.41 33.55
CA LYS A 2 44.25 15.26 32.66
C LYS A 2 44.19 16.51 31.77
N ARG A 3 43.86 16.34 30.48
CA ARG A 3 43.73 17.44 29.50
C ARG A 3 42.40 18.17 29.68
N THR A 4 42.46 19.47 29.49
CA THR A 4 41.38 20.44 29.60
C THR A 4 40.58 20.60 28.30
N LEU A 5 39.30 20.90 28.53
CA LEU A 5 38.40 21.80 27.80
C LEU A 5 37.64 21.33 26.55
N ALA A 6 36.38 21.77 26.61
CA ALA A 6 35.22 21.49 25.78
C ALA A 6 35.14 22.36 24.51
N ALA A 7 34.37 21.87 23.52
CA ALA A 7 33.57 22.65 22.57
C ALA A 7 32.66 21.65 21.82
N LEU A 8 31.33 21.68 22.02
CA LEU A 8 30.35 22.33 21.15
C LEU A 8 30.34 21.80 19.71
N ALA A 9 29.37 20.93 19.41
CA ALA A 9 28.87 20.71 18.06
C ALA A 9 27.36 20.47 18.12
N THR A 10 26.61 21.55 17.88
CA THR A 10 25.18 21.53 17.55
C THR A 10 24.99 20.83 16.21
N VAL A 11 24.27 19.71 16.18
CA VAL A 11 23.84 19.11 14.91
C VAL A 11 22.33 19.24 14.77
N ALA A 12 22.00 20.10 13.80
CA ALA A 12 20.74 20.38 13.13
C ALA A 12 19.51 19.53 13.49
N VAL A 13 18.46 20.27 13.82
CA VAL A 13 17.05 19.87 13.77
C VAL A 13 16.75 19.23 12.42
N LEU A 14 16.45 17.93 12.42
CA LEU A 14 15.79 17.26 11.31
C LEU A 14 14.35 17.77 11.24
N ALA A 15 14.15 18.88 10.54
CA ALA A 15 12.84 19.29 10.06
C ALA A 15 12.39 18.24 9.03
N ALA A 16 11.69 17.21 9.49
CA ALA A 16 10.91 16.37 8.59
C ALA A 16 9.81 17.26 8.00
N PRO A 17 9.76 17.48 6.67
CA PRO A 17 8.60 18.09 6.08
C PRO A 17 7.47 17.07 6.25
N LEU A 18 6.53 17.40 7.13
CA LEU A 18 5.18 16.85 7.11
C LEU A 18 4.56 17.28 5.77
N LEU A 19 4.92 16.57 4.69
CA LEU A 19 4.19 16.63 3.45
C LEU A 19 2.88 15.92 3.72
N THR A 20 1.90 16.72 4.13
CA THR A 20 0.48 16.45 3.98
C THR A 20 0.22 16.20 2.49
N ALA A 21 0.44 14.96 2.04
CA ALA A 21 -0.08 14.47 0.78
C ALA A 21 -1.58 14.21 0.98
N CYS A 22 -2.33 15.30 1.18
CA CYS A 22 -3.77 15.31 1.08
C CYS A 22 -4.07 15.35 -0.43
N GLY A 23 -4.19 14.16 -1.01
CA GLY A 23 -4.50 13.96 -2.40
C GLY A 23 -4.71 12.47 -2.59
N SER A 24 -5.96 12.05 -2.72
CA SER A 24 -6.37 10.67 -3.00
C SER A 24 -5.95 10.20 -4.40
N ASP A 25 -4.88 10.76 -4.94
CA ASP A 25 -4.19 10.33 -6.14
C ASP A 25 -3.16 9.29 -5.70
N SER A 26 -3.62 8.06 -5.44
CA SER A 26 -2.73 6.91 -5.27
C SER A 26 -1.76 6.91 -6.45
N LYS A 27 -0.47 7.06 -6.15
CA LYS A 27 0.55 7.07 -7.22
C LYS A 27 0.43 5.75 -7.98
N PRO A 28 0.59 5.76 -9.32
CA PRO A 28 0.54 4.53 -10.08
C PRO A 28 1.68 3.60 -9.63
N VAL A 29 1.32 2.53 -8.93
CA VAL A 29 2.25 1.49 -8.47
C VAL A 29 2.68 0.68 -9.69
N THR A 30 3.99 0.48 -9.86
CA THR A 30 4.55 -0.35 -10.93
C THR A 30 5.66 -1.23 -10.37
N GLY A 31 5.70 -2.49 -10.77
CA GLY A 31 6.64 -3.44 -10.17
C GLY A 31 6.32 -4.88 -10.51
N THR A 32 6.89 -5.79 -9.71
CA THR A 32 6.64 -7.23 -9.83
C THR A 32 5.61 -7.65 -8.80
N VAL A 33 4.57 -8.38 -9.18
CA VAL A 33 3.64 -8.98 -8.23
C VAL A 33 4.40 -10.02 -7.41
N VAL A 34 4.38 -9.91 -6.08
CA VAL A 34 5.06 -10.83 -5.16
C VAL A 34 4.11 -11.52 -4.19
N GLY A 35 2.85 -11.07 -4.14
CA GLY A 35 1.80 -11.65 -3.31
C GLY A 35 0.42 -11.33 -3.86
N LYS A 36 -0.56 -12.13 -3.46
CA LYS A 36 -1.96 -12.03 -3.87
C LYS A 36 -2.86 -12.45 -2.73
N ASP A 37 -3.79 -11.58 -2.35
CA ASP A 37 -4.74 -11.84 -1.27
C ASP A 37 -6.17 -11.51 -1.66
N THR A 38 -7.13 -12.13 -0.98
CA THR A 38 -8.55 -11.87 -1.17
C THR A 38 -9.25 -11.76 0.17
N ASP A 39 -9.96 -10.67 0.38
CA ASP A 39 -10.70 -10.43 1.60
C ASP A 39 -12.20 -10.45 1.35
N ASN A 40 -12.93 -11.23 2.17
CA ASN A 40 -14.38 -11.30 2.11
C ASN A 40 -14.99 -10.47 3.23
N GLU A 41 -15.47 -9.27 2.87
CA GLU A 41 -16.11 -8.38 3.81
C GLU A 41 -17.63 -8.47 3.69
N CYS A 42 -18.31 -8.66 4.83
CA CYS A 42 -19.77 -8.63 4.89
C CYS A 42 -20.26 -7.46 5.74
N LYS A 43 -20.97 -6.51 5.13
CA LYS A 43 -21.59 -5.37 5.81
C LYS A 43 -23.09 -5.62 5.98
N THR A 44 -23.55 -5.59 7.22
CA THR A 44 -24.98 -5.61 7.54
C THR A 44 -25.46 -4.19 7.82
N LYS A 45 -26.45 -3.71 7.07
CA LYS A 45 -27.11 -2.43 7.30
C LYS A 45 -28.55 -2.65 7.75
N ARG A 46 -29.02 -1.82 8.70
CA ARG A 46 -30.43 -1.77 9.11
C ARG A 46 -31.03 -0.47 8.63
N LYS A 47 -32.08 -0.54 7.82
CA LYS A 47 -32.83 0.64 7.32
C LYS A 47 -34.32 0.37 7.43
N ASN A 48 -35.06 1.27 8.06
CA ASN A 48 -36.51 1.17 8.28
C ASN A 48 -36.93 -0.19 8.87
N GLY A 49 -36.22 -0.67 9.90
CA GLY A 49 -36.49 -1.95 10.56
C GLY A 49 -36.10 -3.20 9.76
N LYS A 50 -35.76 -3.09 8.48
CA LYS A 50 -35.26 -4.20 7.65
C LYS A 50 -33.74 -4.32 7.76
N LYS A 51 -33.25 -5.56 7.88
CA LYS A 51 -31.82 -5.91 7.93
C LYS A 51 -31.42 -6.43 6.55
N THR A 52 -30.43 -5.80 5.93
CA THR A 52 -29.85 -6.24 4.67
C THR A 52 -28.38 -6.55 4.90
N ARG A 53 -27.93 -7.73 4.45
CA ARG A 53 -26.51 -8.13 4.45
C ARG A 53 -26.01 -8.07 3.02
N SER A 54 -24.89 -7.38 2.81
CA SER A 54 -24.15 -7.36 1.56
C SER A 54 -22.76 -7.86 1.84
N CYS A 55 -22.25 -8.78 1.01
CA CYS A 55 -20.86 -9.19 1.08
C CYS A 55 -20.18 -8.78 -0.21
N HIS A 56 -18.93 -8.33 -0.12
CA HIS A 56 -18.07 -8.00 -1.25
C HIS A 56 -16.72 -8.67 -1.05
N THR A 57 -16.08 -9.02 -2.16
CA THR A 57 -14.73 -9.59 -2.16
C THR A 57 -13.79 -8.55 -2.73
N GLU A 58 -12.77 -8.22 -1.95
CA GLU A 58 -11.67 -7.34 -2.32
C GLU A 58 -10.52 -8.22 -2.79
N TYR A 59 -9.81 -7.75 -3.82
CA TYR A 59 -8.72 -8.49 -4.45
C TYR A 59 -7.50 -7.58 -4.41
N GLU A 60 -6.42 -8.08 -3.84
CA GLU A 60 -5.23 -7.28 -3.59
C GLU A 60 -4.01 -7.93 -4.21
N LEU A 61 -3.09 -7.12 -4.71
CA LEU A 61 -1.78 -7.54 -5.16
C LEU A 61 -0.72 -6.85 -4.31
N THR A 62 0.24 -7.61 -3.79
CA THR A 62 1.47 -7.03 -3.25
C THR A 62 2.44 -6.84 -4.40
N VAL A 63 2.82 -5.59 -4.68
CA VAL A 63 3.73 -5.22 -5.76
C VAL A 63 5.05 -4.76 -5.19
N ARG A 64 6.12 -5.47 -5.52
CA ARG A 64 7.48 -5.03 -5.22
C ARG A 64 7.97 -4.05 -6.29
N THR A 65 8.20 -2.82 -5.87
CA THR A 65 8.64 -1.71 -6.72
C THR A 65 10.12 -1.85 -7.11
N LYS A 66 10.58 -0.99 -8.02
CA LYS A 66 12.00 -0.95 -8.43
C LYS A 66 12.95 -0.52 -7.31
N SER A 67 12.48 0.26 -6.33
CA SER A 67 13.27 0.61 -5.14
C SER A 67 13.37 -0.55 -4.14
N GLY A 68 12.56 -1.60 -4.33
CA GLY A 68 12.53 -2.78 -3.48
C GLY A 68 11.45 -2.73 -2.40
N ASP A 69 10.69 -1.63 -2.32
CA ASP A 69 9.55 -1.47 -1.42
C ASP A 69 8.37 -2.35 -1.88
N GLU A 70 7.55 -2.81 -0.93
CA GLU A 70 6.33 -3.57 -1.19
C GLU A 70 5.12 -2.66 -0.95
N GLU A 71 4.20 -2.64 -1.92
CA GLU A 71 2.96 -1.87 -1.84
C GLU A 71 1.77 -2.78 -2.16
N GLU A 72 0.76 -2.75 -1.30
CA GLU A 72 -0.54 -3.40 -1.53
C GLU A 72 -1.39 -2.54 -2.45
N VAL A 73 -2.01 -3.16 -3.44
CA VAL A 73 -2.84 -2.49 -4.44
C VAL A 73 -4.16 -3.22 -4.59
N ASP A 74 -5.25 -2.53 -4.28
CA ASP A 74 -6.60 -2.96 -4.59
C ASP A 74 -6.79 -3.05 -6.11
N VAL A 75 -7.28 -4.20 -6.57
CA VAL A 75 -7.53 -4.46 -7.99
C VAL A 75 -8.90 -5.08 -8.21
N SER A 76 -9.38 -4.98 -9.46
CA SER A 76 -10.55 -5.75 -9.87
C SER A 76 -10.24 -7.25 -9.88
N SER A 77 -11.26 -8.10 -9.70
CA SER A 77 -11.15 -9.56 -9.87
C SER A 77 -10.47 -9.95 -11.19
N SER A 78 -10.82 -9.29 -12.30
CA SER A 78 -10.20 -9.57 -13.61
C SER A 78 -8.70 -9.24 -13.65
N ALA A 79 -8.32 -8.13 -13.01
CA ALA A 79 -6.91 -7.74 -12.91
C ALA A 79 -6.15 -8.73 -12.00
N TYR A 80 -6.74 -9.09 -10.86
CA TYR A 80 -6.21 -10.13 -9.97
C TYR A 80 -5.97 -11.45 -10.71
N ASP A 81 -6.93 -11.92 -11.50
CA ASP A 81 -6.80 -13.15 -12.29
C ASP A 81 -5.74 -13.02 -13.40
N SER A 82 -5.65 -11.85 -14.02
CA SER A 82 -4.62 -11.56 -15.02
C SER A 82 -3.22 -11.40 -14.42
N CYS A 83 -3.08 -11.27 -13.10
CA CYS A 83 -1.80 -11.05 -12.42
C CYS A 83 -1.34 -12.30 -11.69
N ALA A 84 -0.39 -13.05 -12.25
CA ALA A 84 0.34 -14.07 -11.51
C ALA A 84 1.48 -13.44 -10.69
N GLU A 85 1.89 -14.10 -9.60
CA GLU A 85 3.15 -13.76 -8.92
C GLU A 85 4.33 -13.88 -9.90
N GLY A 86 5.27 -12.95 -9.80
CA GLY A 86 6.36 -12.77 -10.75
C GLY A 86 5.99 -11.95 -12.00
N ALA A 87 4.71 -11.65 -12.25
CA ALA A 87 4.30 -10.82 -13.38
C ALA A 87 4.56 -9.33 -13.13
N THR A 88 4.73 -8.56 -14.20
CA THR A 88 4.91 -7.10 -14.12
C THR A 88 3.55 -6.39 -14.01
N TYR A 89 3.28 -5.79 -12.86
CA TYR A 89 2.15 -4.89 -12.61
C TYR A 89 2.47 -3.46 -13.11
N PRO A 90 1.51 -2.70 -13.68
CA PRO A 90 0.07 -3.01 -13.80
C PRO A 90 -0.33 -3.85 -15.01
N LYS A 91 0.57 -4.09 -15.98
CA LYS A 91 0.19 -4.85 -17.19
C LYS A 91 0.54 -6.32 -17.07
N CYS A 92 -0.10 -6.90 -16.08
CA CYS A 92 -0.06 -8.30 -15.76
C CYS A 92 -0.47 -9.22 -16.91
N THR A 93 -0.08 -10.48 -16.74
CA THR A 93 -0.21 -11.57 -17.69
C THR A 93 -1.59 -11.67 -18.36
N THR A 94 -1.60 -11.50 -19.67
CA THR A 94 -2.42 -12.39 -20.49
C THR A 94 -2.17 -13.84 -20.05
N ARG A 95 -3.29 -14.53 -19.79
CA ARG A 95 -3.45 -15.96 -19.50
C ARG A 95 -2.43 -16.91 -20.12
#